data_AF-A0A1Y4SAJ1-F1
#
_entry.id   AF-A0A1Y4SAJ1-F1
#
_cell.length_a   1.000
_cell.length_b   1.000
_cell.length_c   1.000
_cell.angle_alpha   90.00
_cell.angle_beta   90.00
_cell.angle_gamma   90.00
#
_symmetry.space_group_name_H-M   'P 1'
#
loop_
_entity.id
_entity.type
_entity.pdbx_description
1 polymer ?
#
loop_
_entity_poly.entity_id
_entity_poly.type
_entity_poly.pdbx_seq_one_letter_code
_entity_poly.pdbx_strand_id
1 'polypeptide(L)'
;MSYTTWHNYGYGICVDDIKTRDVTRLESMLKLAPNLDREIHRWLEECSISEPVWDDYMEFDQDFMLGLATILQKVIEEAEGLCLTACDDCDSRTYLIYQPRYPWALTQADRDLTEEHLAAMFGRYVGMLTDEVVDVDYQEVENGG
;
A
#
# COMPACT_ATOMS: atom_id res chain seq x y z
N MET A 1 -21.79 17.94 15.78
CA MET A 1 -20.70 17.07 15.29
C MET A 1 -21.17 16.54 13.95
N SER A 2 -20.63 17.04 12.84
CA SER A 2 -20.85 16.44 11.53
C SER A 2 -19.99 15.18 11.46
N TYR A 3 -20.59 14.02 11.27
CA TYR A 3 -19.84 12.84 10.86
C TYR A 3 -19.42 13.04 9.41
N THR A 4 -18.12 13.02 9.15
CA THR A 4 -17.61 12.94 7.77
C THR A 4 -17.59 11.47 7.42
N THR A 5 -18.54 11.05 6.59
CA THR A 5 -18.49 9.74 5.96
C THR A 5 -17.60 9.84 4.73
N TRP A 6 -16.79 8.81 4.51
CA TRP A 6 -16.03 8.67 3.29
C TRP A 6 -16.26 7.28 2.72
N HIS A 7 -16.21 7.19 1.39
CA HIS A 7 -16.32 5.95 0.67
C HIS A 7 -15.31 5.91 -0.46
N ASN A 8 -14.47 4.89 -0.43
CA ASN A 8 -13.40 4.62 -1.36
C ASN A 8 -13.75 3.38 -2.17
N TYR A 9 -13.99 3.59 -3.46
CA TYR A 9 -14.19 2.52 -4.42
C TYR A 9 -12.94 2.35 -5.27
N GLY A 10 -12.53 1.11 -5.53
CA GLY A 10 -11.40 0.85 -6.41
C GLY A 10 -11.14 -0.63 -6.64
N TYR A 11 -10.14 -0.93 -7.45
CA TYR A 11 -9.69 -2.29 -7.70
C TYR A 11 -8.37 -2.53 -6.96
N GLY A 12 -8.28 -3.57 -6.13
CA GLY A 12 -7.08 -3.79 -5.33
C GLY A 12 -7.21 -4.91 -4.31
N ILE A 13 -6.41 -4.82 -3.25
CA ILE A 13 -6.22 -5.89 -2.27
C ILE A 13 -6.53 -5.45 -0.85
N CYS A 14 -6.93 -6.39 -0.01
CA CYS A 14 -6.86 -6.24 1.44
C CYS A 14 -5.42 -6.56 1.89
N VAL A 15 -4.72 -5.55 2.40
CA VAL A 15 -3.32 -5.69 2.81
C VAL A 15 -3.21 -6.52 4.08
N ASP A 16 -4.23 -6.47 4.94
CA ASP A 16 -4.31 -7.31 6.13
C ASP A 16 -4.28 -8.81 5.82
N ASP A 17 -4.68 -9.24 4.62
CA ASP A 17 -4.64 -10.66 4.23
C ASP A 17 -3.19 -11.16 4.03
N ILE A 18 -2.22 -10.25 3.94
CA ILE A 18 -0.78 -10.57 3.99
C ILE A 18 -0.39 -10.82 5.45
N LYS A 19 -0.48 -12.08 5.90
CA LYS A 19 -0.15 -12.47 7.28
C LYS A 19 1.35 -12.68 7.52
N THR A 20 2.14 -12.82 6.46
CA THR A 20 3.59 -13.06 6.54
C THR A 20 4.33 -11.83 7.07
N ARG A 21 5.09 -11.99 8.15
CA ARG A 21 5.88 -10.93 8.79
C ARG A 21 7.38 -11.20 8.64
N ASP A 22 7.88 -11.12 7.41
CA ASP A 22 9.29 -11.35 7.09
C ASP A 22 9.97 -10.03 6.69
N VAL A 23 10.82 -9.52 7.58
CA VAL A 23 11.57 -8.27 7.36
C VAL A 23 12.50 -8.39 6.16
N THR A 24 13.09 -9.57 5.91
CA THR A 24 14.03 -9.74 4.78
C THR A 24 13.33 -9.63 3.43
N ARG A 25 12.09 -10.10 3.36
CA ARG A 25 11.21 -9.94 2.19
C ARG A 25 10.79 -8.48 2.02
N LEU A 26 10.43 -7.81 3.10
CA LEU A 26 10.10 -6.38 3.10
C LEU A 26 11.28 -5.53 2.61
N GLU A 27 12.47 -5.71 3.15
CA GLU A 27 13.69 -5.02 2.70
C GLU A 27 14.01 -5.30 1.22
N SER A 28 13.76 -6.54 0.77
CA SER A 28 13.95 -6.90 -0.63
C SER A 28 12.99 -6.16 -1.56
N MET A 29 11.75 -5.92 -1.10
CA MET A 29 10.77 -5.09 -1.81
C MET A 29 11.16 -3.61 -1.78
N LEU A 30 11.63 -3.07 -0.65
CA LEU A 30 12.06 -1.68 -0.53
C LEU A 30 13.20 -1.32 -1.49
N LYS A 31 14.05 -2.28 -1.86
CA LYS A 31 15.09 -2.06 -2.89
C LYS A 31 14.55 -1.67 -4.27
N LEU A 32 13.27 -1.92 -4.55
CA LEU A 32 12.61 -1.46 -5.77
C LEU A 32 12.29 0.05 -5.75
N ALA A 33 12.28 0.66 -4.55
CA ALA A 33 11.94 2.06 -4.31
C ALA A 33 13.07 2.74 -3.48
N PRO A 34 14.23 3.05 -4.10
CA PRO A 34 15.42 3.52 -3.40
C PRO A 34 15.28 4.90 -2.72
N ASN A 35 14.28 5.70 -3.09
CA ASN A 35 13.99 6.95 -2.38
C ASN A 35 13.18 6.68 -1.12
N LEU A 36 12.14 5.86 -1.21
CA LEU A 36 11.39 5.39 -0.04
C LEU A 36 12.28 4.65 0.95
N ASP A 37 13.11 3.73 0.47
CA ASP A 37 14.05 2.96 1.31
C ASP A 37 14.91 3.89 2.17
N ARG A 38 15.44 4.96 1.56
CA ARG A 38 16.24 5.98 2.24
C ARG A 38 15.42 6.83 3.22
N GLU A 39 14.17 7.11 2.89
CA GLU A 39 13.24 7.85 3.75
C GLU A 39 12.94 7.05 5.03
N ILE A 40 12.59 5.77 4.88
CA ILE A 40 12.32 4.86 6.00
C ILE A 40 13.57 4.70 6.88
N HIS A 41 14.74 4.43 6.29
CA HIS A 41 15.97 4.27 7.07
C HIS A 41 16.38 5.54 7.81
N ARG A 42 16.17 6.73 7.22
CA ARG A 42 16.39 7.99 7.91
C ARG A 42 15.44 8.15 9.10
N TRP A 43 14.16 7.84 8.91
CA TRP A 43 13.16 7.90 9.97
C TRP A 43 13.49 6.93 11.12
N LEU A 44 13.92 5.70 10.80
CA LEU A 44 14.37 4.72 11.79
C LEU A 44 15.59 5.24 12.58
N GLU A 45 16.55 5.88 11.92
CA GLU A 45 17.70 6.50 12.56
C GLU A 45 17.29 7.64 13.51
N GLU A 46 16.32 8.48 13.11
CA GLU A 46 15.75 9.54 13.95
C GLU A 46 15.04 8.97 15.19
N CYS A 47 14.38 7.83 15.06
CA CYS A 47 13.79 7.08 16.17
C CYS A 47 14.83 6.30 17.02
N SER A 48 16.13 6.38 16.69
CA SER A 48 17.21 5.63 17.34
C SER A 48 17.05 4.11 17.25
N ILE A 49 16.41 3.62 16.18
CA ILE A 49 16.23 2.20 15.89
C ILE A 49 17.38 1.74 14.99
N SER A 50 18.20 0.81 15.49
CA SER A 50 19.38 0.29 14.77
C SER A 50 19.18 -1.09 14.17
N GLU A 51 18.28 -1.89 14.75
CA GLU A 51 17.90 -3.22 14.27
C GLU A 51 16.36 -3.25 14.17
N PRO A 52 15.78 -2.76 13.05
CA PRO A 52 14.34 -2.64 12.92
C PRO A 52 13.67 -4.02 12.81
N VAL A 53 12.61 -4.22 13.58
CA VAL A 53 11.71 -5.36 13.46
C VAL A 53 10.49 -4.98 12.61
N TRP A 54 9.69 -5.97 12.23
CA TRP A 54 8.50 -5.76 11.40
C TRP A 54 7.61 -4.61 11.87
N ASP A 55 7.32 -4.58 13.18
CA ASP A 55 6.41 -3.58 13.76
C ASP A 55 6.99 -2.15 13.67
N ASP A 56 8.32 -1.98 13.71
CA ASP A 56 8.95 -0.66 13.53
C ASP A 56 8.65 -0.09 12.14
N TYR A 57 8.64 -0.93 11.09
CA TYR A 57 8.26 -0.49 9.75
C TYR A 57 6.78 -0.11 9.67
N MET A 58 5.90 -0.80 10.39
CA MET A 58 4.47 -0.50 10.38
C MET A 58 4.16 0.86 11.01
N GLU A 59 5.02 1.34 11.91
CA GLU A 59 4.91 2.67 12.55
C GLU A 59 5.43 3.83 11.68
N PHE A 60 5.98 3.55 10.50
CA PHE A 60 6.49 4.58 9.59
C PHE A 60 5.40 5.58 9.17
N ASP A 61 4.18 5.09 8.93
CA ASP A 61 3.02 5.94 8.60
C ASP A 61 2.44 6.57 9.87
N GLN A 62 2.94 7.75 10.24
CA GLN A 62 2.45 8.48 11.42
C GLN A 62 1.20 9.33 11.14
N ASP A 63 0.83 9.53 9.86
CA ASP A 63 -0.29 10.38 9.49
C ASP A 63 -1.62 9.62 9.56
N PHE A 64 -1.64 8.40 8.98
CA PHE A 64 -2.85 7.58 8.89
C PHE A 64 -2.71 6.22 9.59
N MET A 65 -1.51 5.82 10.00
CA MET A 65 -1.25 4.54 10.67
C MET A 65 -1.71 3.32 9.86
N LEU A 66 -1.59 3.37 8.53
CA LEU A 66 -1.99 2.28 7.63
C LEU A 66 -0.85 1.27 7.37
N GLY A 67 0.34 1.52 7.94
CA GLY A 67 1.48 0.61 7.96
C GLY A 67 1.87 0.06 6.59
N LEU A 68 1.72 -1.26 6.40
CA LEU A 68 2.11 -1.96 5.18
C LEU A 68 1.40 -1.40 3.93
N ALA A 69 0.15 -0.92 4.05
CA ALA A 69 -0.58 -0.36 2.92
C ALA A 69 0.10 0.90 2.39
N THR A 70 0.56 1.78 3.27
CA THR A 70 1.31 3.00 2.93
C THR A 70 2.68 2.68 2.35
N ILE A 71 3.37 1.67 2.89
CA ILE A 71 4.66 1.23 2.32
C ILE A 71 4.46 0.70 0.91
N LEU A 72 3.50 -0.20 0.68
CA LEU A 72 3.20 -0.74 -0.65
C LEU A 72 2.78 0.35 -1.63
N GLN A 73 1.93 1.28 -1.20
CA GLN A 73 1.52 2.44 -1.99
C GLN A 73 2.74 3.21 -2.50
N LYS A 74 3.64 3.60 -1.59
CA LYS A 74 4.84 4.37 -1.93
C LYS A 74 5.83 3.58 -2.79
N VAL A 75 6.00 2.27 -2.54
CA VAL A 75 6.86 1.41 -3.38
C VAL A 75 6.34 1.36 -4.82
N ILE A 76 5.04 1.12 -4.99
CA ILE A 76 4.43 1.01 -6.32
C ILE A 76 4.42 2.37 -7.03
N GLU A 77 4.18 3.45 -6.29
CA GLU A 77 4.23 4.80 -6.86
C GLU A 77 5.64 5.15 -7.37
N GLU A 78 6.69 4.80 -6.62
CA GLU A 78 8.07 5.04 -7.07
C GLU A 78 8.48 4.12 -8.22
N ALA A 79 8.11 2.84 -8.18
CA ALA A 79 8.55 1.84 -9.16
C ALA A 79 7.75 1.84 -10.46
N GLU A 80 6.44 2.05 -10.40
CA GLU A 80 5.51 1.97 -11.54
C GLU A 80 4.96 3.34 -11.95
N GLY A 81 5.08 4.38 -11.11
CA GLY A 81 4.48 5.69 -11.37
C GLY A 81 2.96 5.71 -11.23
N LEU A 82 2.39 4.72 -10.56
CA LEU A 82 0.94 4.58 -10.35
C LEU A 82 0.55 5.07 -8.96
N CYS A 83 -0.44 5.96 -8.92
CA CYS A 83 -0.94 6.54 -7.69
C CYS A 83 -2.09 5.69 -7.14
N LEU A 84 -1.77 4.78 -6.21
CA LEU A 84 -2.73 3.99 -5.45
C LEU A 84 -3.21 4.74 -4.21
N THR A 85 -4.32 4.29 -3.63
CA THR A 85 -4.87 4.81 -2.37
C THR A 85 -4.77 3.74 -1.30
N ALA A 86 -4.02 4.03 -0.23
CA ALA A 86 -4.09 3.26 1.02
C ALA A 86 -5.25 3.79 1.87
N CYS A 87 -6.10 2.90 2.39
CA CYS A 87 -7.23 3.24 3.25
C CYS A 87 -7.66 2.08 4.15
N ASP A 88 -8.47 2.36 5.18
CA ASP A 88 -8.95 1.37 6.15
C ASP A 88 -10.48 1.34 6.29
N ASP A 89 -11.11 0.17 6.45
CA ASP A 89 -12.56 0.10 6.70
C ASP A 89 -12.92 0.45 8.15
N CYS A 90 -14.22 0.44 8.45
CA CYS A 90 -14.74 0.65 9.81
C CYS A 90 -14.29 -0.42 10.83
N ASP A 91 -13.81 -1.58 10.37
CA ASP A 91 -13.22 -2.65 11.17
C ASP A 91 -11.69 -2.52 11.28
N SER A 92 -11.13 -1.40 10.81
CA SER A 92 -9.69 -1.11 10.78
C SER A 92 -8.87 -2.08 9.92
N ARG A 93 -9.49 -2.75 8.95
CA ARG A 93 -8.74 -3.54 7.97
C ARG A 93 -8.15 -2.61 6.94
N THR A 94 -6.87 -2.81 6.62
CA THR A 94 -6.19 -1.96 5.65
C THR A 94 -6.31 -2.51 4.22
N TYR A 95 -6.48 -1.61 3.27
CA TYR A 95 -6.63 -1.89 1.85
C TYR A 95 -5.70 -1.00 1.04
N LEU A 96 -5.33 -1.50 -0.13
CA LEU A 96 -4.60 -0.75 -1.14
C LEU A 96 -5.32 -0.89 -2.47
N ILE A 97 -5.85 0.22 -2.98
CA ILE A 97 -6.77 0.21 -4.12
C ILE A 97 -6.37 1.22 -5.20
N TYR A 98 -6.64 0.87 -6.45
CA TYR A 98 -6.61 1.80 -7.58
C TYR A 98 -8.00 2.41 -7.76
N GLN A 99 -8.13 3.72 -7.55
CA GLN A 99 -9.41 4.43 -7.61
C GLN A 99 -9.67 5.04 -8.99
N PRO A 100 -10.94 5.10 -9.44
CA PRO A 100 -11.29 5.82 -10.65
C PRO A 100 -11.01 7.32 -10.48
N ARG A 101 -10.30 7.91 -11.45
CA ARG A 101 -9.93 9.32 -11.45
C ARG A 101 -10.45 10.04 -12.67
N TYR A 102 -10.57 11.35 -12.57
CA TYR A 102 -10.93 12.19 -13.71
C TYR A 102 -9.84 12.13 -14.80
N PRO A 103 -10.22 12.19 -16.09
CA PRO A 103 -9.26 12.08 -17.20
C PRO A 103 -8.07 13.06 -17.16
N TRP A 104 -8.25 14.25 -16.59
CA TRP A 104 -7.19 15.27 -16.45
C TRP A 104 -6.26 15.05 -15.24
N ALA A 105 -6.59 14.09 -14.36
CA ALA A 105 -5.77 13.66 -13.24
C ALA A 105 -5.05 12.32 -13.53
N LEU A 106 -5.31 11.70 -14.68
CA LEU A 106 -4.62 10.48 -15.12
C LEU A 106 -3.20 10.82 -15.60
N THR A 107 -2.24 10.07 -15.08
CA THR A 107 -0.86 10.04 -15.58
C THR A 107 -0.80 9.30 -16.92
N GLN A 108 0.37 9.30 -17.55
CA GLN A 108 0.57 8.51 -18.77
C GLN A 108 0.54 7.00 -18.48
N ALA A 109 0.96 6.57 -17.28
CA ALA A 109 0.90 5.17 -16.86
C ALA A 109 -0.55 4.68 -16.70
N ASP A 110 -1.45 5.55 -16.24
CA ASP A 110 -2.86 5.21 -16.06
C ASP A 110 -3.62 4.98 -17.38
N ARG A 111 -3.13 5.50 -18.50
CA ARG A 111 -3.85 5.46 -19.80
C ARG A 111 -3.86 4.09 -20.47
N ASP A 112 -2.80 3.33 -20.27
CA ASP A 112 -2.62 2.00 -20.87
C ASP A 112 -2.91 0.88 -19.84
N LEU A 113 -3.44 1.26 -18.67
CA LEU A 113 -3.71 0.37 -17.57
C LEU A 113 -4.92 -0.53 -17.87
N THR A 114 -4.77 -1.81 -17.57
CA THR A 114 -5.83 -2.83 -17.67
C THR A 114 -6.00 -3.52 -16.33
N GLU A 115 -7.15 -4.15 -16.13
CA GLU A 115 -7.45 -4.91 -14.90
C GLU A 115 -6.43 -6.04 -14.72
N GLU A 116 -6.08 -6.75 -15.80
CA GLU A 116 -5.10 -7.83 -15.78
C GLU A 116 -3.70 -7.33 -15.44
N HIS A 117 -3.33 -6.12 -15.91
CA HIS A 117 -2.06 -5.50 -15.57
C HIS A 117 -2.00 -5.12 -14.10
N LEU A 118 -3.08 -4.54 -13.55
CA LEU A 118 -3.18 -4.23 -12.12
C LEU A 118 -3.08 -5.50 -11.27
N ALA A 119 -3.84 -6.54 -11.61
CA ALA A 119 -3.81 -7.81 -10.89
C ALA A 119 -2.42 -8.46 -10.92
N ALA A 120 -1.76 -8.48 -12.08
CA ALA A 120 -0.39 -8.99 -12.21
C ALA A 120 0.62 -8.16 -11.40
N MET A 121 0.44 -6.85 -11.36
CA MET A 121 1.28 -5.94 -10.60
C MET A 121 1.12 -6.18 -9.09
N PHE A 122 -0.11 -6.21 -8.56
CA PHE A 122 -0.38 -6.58 -7.17
C PHE A 122 0.20 -7.96 -6.83
N GLY A 123 -0.05 -8.97 -7.67
CA GLY A 123 0.47 -10.32 -7.47
C GLY A 123 2.01 -10.39 -7.38
N ARG A 124 2.73 -9.57 -8.15
CA ARG A 124 4.20 -9.49 -8.08
C ARG A 124 4.67 -8.90 -6.75
N TYR A 125 4.11 -7.78 -6.30
CA TYR A 125 4.52 -7.13 -5.05
C TYR A 125 4.10 -7.95 -3.82
N VAL A 126 2.87 -8.47 -3.80
CA VAL A 126 2.40 -9.38 -2.75
C VAL A 126 3.23 -10.66 -2.71
N GLY A 127 3.55 -11.23 -3.87
CA GLY A 127 4.38 -12.44 -3.97
C GLY A 127 5.81 -12.27 -3.45
N MET A 128 6.31 -11.03 -3.34
CA MET A 128 7.58 -10.76 -2.65
C MET A 128 7.43 -10.86 -1.14
N LEU A 129 6.25 -10.54 -0.59
CA LEU A 129 5.97 -10.51 0.85
C LEU A 129 5.48 -11.86 1.37
N THR A 130 4.61 -12.55 0.63
CA THR A 130 3.97 -13.79 1.05
C THR A 130 3.87 -14.79 -0.10
N ASP A 131 3.91 -16.08 0.24
CA ASP A 131 3.64 -17.17 -0.72
C ASP A 131 2.13 -17.49 -0.82
N GLU A 132 1.32 -16.88 0.04
CA GLU A 132 -0.13 -17.03 0.06
C GLU A 132 -0.79 -16.22 -1.05
N VAL A 133 -1.88 -16.75 -1.61
CA VAL A 133 -2.66 -16.04 -2.62
C VAL A 133 -3.52 -14.99 -1.92
N VAL A 134 -3.30 -13.72 -2.25
CA VAL A 134 -4.18 -12.62 -1.87
C VAL A 134 -5.06 -12.29 -3.05
N ASP A 135 -6.36 -12.16 -2.80
CA ASP A 135 -7.34 -11.87 -3.84
C ASP A 135 -7.27 -10.40 -4.26
N VAL A 136 -7.37 -10.16 -5.57
CA VAL A 136 -7.41 -8.82 -6.17
C VAL A 136 -8.79 -8.64 -6.78
N ASP A 137 -9.61 -7.80 -6.15
CA ASP A 137 -11.00 -7.59 -6.56
C ASP A 137 -11.41 -6.13 -6.36
N TYR A 138 -12.62 -5.81 -6.80
CA TYR A 138 -13.28 -4.55 -6.53
C TYR A 138 -13.59 -4.42 -5.04
N GLN A 139 -13.06 -3.36 -4.44
CA GLN A 139 -13.21 -3.03 -3.02
C GLN A 139 -14.12 -1.82 -2.87
N GLU A 140 -15.06 -1.92 -1.93
CA GLU A 140 -15.94 -0.84 -1.50
C GLU A 140 -15.64 -0.57 -0.02
N VAL A 141 -14.73 0.36 0.25
CA VAL A 141 -14.24 0.65 1.61
C VAL A 141 -14.96 1.90 2.13
N GLU A 142 -15.68 1.80 3.24
CA GLU A 142 -16.32 2.97 3.88
C GLU A 142 -16.18 2.95 5.40
N ASN A 143 -16.13 4.14 6.01
CA ASN A 143 -16.02 4.29 7.47
C ASN A 143 -17.35 4.37 8.20
N GLY A 144 -18.48 4.38 7.48
CA GLY A 144 -19.82 4.51 8.03
C GLY A 144 -20.80 3.65 7.25
N GLY A 145 -21.43 2.70 7.95
CA GLY A 145 -22.45 1.81 7.37
C GLY A 145 -23.87 2.37 7.37
#